data_AF-A0A4Y2L8Z4-F1
#
_entry.id   AF-A0A4Y2L8Z4-F1
#
_cell.length_a   1.000
_cell.length_b   1.000
_cell.length_c   1.000
_cell.angle_alpha   90.00
_cell.angle_beta   90.00
_cell.angle_gamma   90.00
#
_symmetry.space_group_name_H-M   'P 1'
#
loop_
_entity.id
_entity.type
_entity.pdbx_description
1 polymer ?
#
loop_
_entity_poly.entity_id
_entity_poly.type
_entity_poly.pdbx_seq_one_letter_code
_entity_poly.pdbx_strand_id
1 'polypeptide(L)'
;MSTDNPRTGLSGPIARPPRSPDVTPLDFLFWGYIKDKVYSREIRDVEDIHASITAAIANVTTEMLQRTWLELDYRLDILRATKGIHMEVN
;
A
#
# COMPACT_ATOMS: atom_id res chain seq x y z
N MET A 1 -30.93 25.27 -18.83
CA MET A 1 -30.04 25.35 -17.65
C MET A 1 -30.60 24.39 -16.62
N SER A 2 -30.01 23.19 -16.52
CA SER A 2 -30.08 22.24 -15.40
C SER A 2 -29.42 20.95 -15.89
N THR A 3 -28.17 20.73 -15.47
CA THR A 3 -27.45 19.48 -15.68
C THR A 3 -27.73 18.57 -14.49
N ASP A 4 -28.73 17.70 -14.62
CA ASP A 4 -28.89 16.56 -13.71
C ASP A 4 -28.61 15.30 -14.52
N ASN A 5 -27.53 14.60 -14.16
CA ASN A 5 -27.08 13.39 -14.82
C ASN A 5 -27.26 12.22 -13.84
N PRO A 6 -28.28 11.36 -14.03
CA PRO A 6 -28.48 10.21 -13.18
C PRO A 6 -27.54 9.07 -13.60
N ARG A 7 -26.48 8.84 -12.82
CA ARG A 7 -25.66 7.62 -12.93
C ARG A 7 -26.06 6.63 -11.85
N THR A 8 -27.16 5.92 -12.10
CA THR A 8 -27.45 4.65 -11.43
C THR A 8 -27.04 3.51 -12.33
N GLY A 9 -26.07 2.70 -11.89
CA GLY A 9 -25.73 1.46 -12.58
C GLY A 9 -24.33 0.94 -12.32
N LEU A 10 -23.92 0.80 -11.06
CA LEU A 10 -22.79 -0.07 -10.73
C LEU A 10 -23.19 -0.94 -9.53
N SER A 11 -23.64 -2.15 -9.85
CA SER A 11 -23.23 -3.31 -9.06
C SER A 11 -21.70 -3.32 -9.07
N GLY A 12 -21.10 -2.62 -8.10
CA GLY A 12 -19.68 -2.26 -8.08
C GLY A 12 -18.98 -2.84 -6.84
N PRO A 13 -17.64 -2.99 -6.93
CA PRO A 13 -16.85 -3.70 -5.93
C PRO A 13 -16.90 -2.98 -4.59
N ILE A 14 -17.10 -3.77 -3.52
CA ILE A 14 -17.06 -3.43 -2.08
C ILE A 14 -16.72 -1.95 -1.85
N ALA A 15 -17.74 -1.14 -1.56
CA ALA A 15 -17.56 0.27 -1.23
C ALA A 15 -16.65 0.38 0.01
N ARG A 16 -15.37 0.65 -0.23
CA ARG A 16 -14.39 0.85 0.84
C ARG A 16 -14.73 2.14 1.59
N PRO A 17 -14.59 2.16 2.93
CA PRO A 17 -14.88 3.37 3.69
C PRO A 17 -13.95 4.50 3.23
N PRO A 18 -14.45 5.75 3.15
CA PRO A 18 -13.75 6.91 2.56
C PRO A 18 -12.47 7.35 3.29
N ARG A 19 -11.99 6.58 4.28
CA ARG A 19 -10.79 6.85 5.09
C ARG A 19 -9.97 5.61 5.44
N SER A 20 -10.14 4.48 4.76
CA SER A 20 -9.09 3.47 4.81
C SER A 20 -7.94 3.99 3.95
N PRO A 21 -6.72 4.22 4.49
CA PRO A 21 -5.55 4.34 3.64
C PRO A 21 -5.35 2.96 3.03
N ASP A 22 -5.94 2.77 1.85
CA ASP A 22 -5.93 1.53 1.09
C ASP A 22 -4.58 1.32 0.39
N VAL A 23 -3.52 1.34 1.18
CA VAL A 23 -2.16 0.98 0.77
C VAL A 23 -1.57 0.27 1.98
N THR A 24 -1.38 -1.04 1.88
CA THR A 24 -0.67 -1.81 2.90
C THR A 24 0.66 -1.09 3.15
N PRO A 25 1.10 -0.87 4.39
CA PRO A 25 2.43 -0.31 4.68
C PRO A 25 3.53 -1.02 3.89
N LEU A 26 3.32 -2.33 3.66
CA LEU A 26 4.13 -3.17 2.79
C LEU A 26 4.22 -2.64 1.36
N ASP A 27 3.10 -2.32 0.70
CA ASP A 27 3.12 -1.78 -0.66
C ASP A 27 3.92 -0.48 -0.74
N PHE A 28 3.81 0.42 0.24
CA PHE A 28 4.57 1.67 0.24
C PHE A 28 6.07 1.47 0.47
N LEU A 29 6.44 0.64 1.45
CA LEU A 29 7.84 0.34 1.78
C LEU A 29 8.52 -0.48 0.68
N PHE A 30 7.87 -1.56 0.24
CA PHE A 30 8.37 -2.46 -0.77
C PHE A 30 8.47 -1.76 -2.13
N TRP A 31 7.42 -1.07 -2.56
CA TRP A 31 7.44 -0.34 -3.82
C TRP A 31 8.36 0.88 -3.77
N GLY A 32 8.47 1.53 -2.62
CA GLY A 32 9.47 2.59 -2.39
C GLY A 32 10.89 2.08 -2.56
N TYR A 33 11.22 0.95 -1.94
CA TYR A 33 12.52 0.29 -2.04
C TYR A 33 12.83 -0.19 -3.47
N ILE A 34 11.89 -0.85 -4.14
CA ILE A 34 12.09 -1.31 -5.52
C ILE A 34 12.35 -0.12 -6.44
N LYS A 35 11.56 0.95 -6.32
CA LYS A 35 11.78 2.16 -7.14
C LYS A 35 13.14 2.78 -6.88
N ASP A 36 13.55 2.90 -5.61
CA ASP A 36 14.88 3.41 -5.26
C ASP A 36 15.99 2.59 -5.92
N LYS A 37 15.89 1.25 -5.86
CA LYS A 37 16.88 0.35 -6.47
C LYS A 37 16.86 0.38 -8.00
N VAL A 38 15.69 0.36 -8.60
CA VAL A 38 15.52 0.35 -10.07
C VAL A 38 16.02 1.67 -10.66
N TYR A 39 15.67 2.81 -10.07
CA TYR A 39 16.05 4.13 -10.57
C TYR A 39 17.39 4.66 -10.01
N SER A 40 18.11 3.89 -9.19
CA SER A 40 19.46 4.26 -8.73
C SER A 40 20.49 4.37 -9.87
N ARG A 41 20.22 3.71 -11.00
CA ARG A 41 21.05 3.72 -12.20
C ARG A 41 20.24 4.21 -13.40
N GLU A 42 20.95 4.75 -14.39
CA GLU A 42 20.33 5.11 -15.66
C GLU A 42 19.88 3.84 -16.40
N ILE A 43 18.60 3.79 -16.76
CA ILE A 43 17.98 2.67 -17.46
C ILE A 43 17.93 3.01 -18.94
N ARG A 44 18.44 2.12 -19.80
CA ARG A 44 18.58 2.38 -21.24
C ARG A 44 17.46 1.77 -22.08
N ASP A 45 16.94 0.63 -21.64
CA ASP A 45 15.90 -0.12 -22.35
C ASP A 45 15.03 -0.95 -21.40
N VAL A 46 14.05 -1.65 -21.98
CA VAL A 46 13.06 -2.44 -21.21
C VAL A 46 13.71 -3.67 -20.55
N GLU A 47 14.70 -4.31 -21.17
CA GLU A 47 15.40 -5.45 -20.56
C GLU A 47 16.17 -5.00 -19.32
N ASP A 48 16.78 -3.81 -19.35
CA ASP A 48 17.42 -3.21 -18.20
C ASP A 48 16.45 -2.99 -17.03
N ILE A 49 15.19 -2.62 -17.29
CA ILE A 49 14.13 -2.50 -16.28
C ILE A 49 13.83 -3.88 -15.69
N HIS A 50 13.59 -4.88 -16.54
CA HIS A 50 13.26 -6.24 -16.10
C HIS A 50 14.38 -6.84 -15.25
N ALA A 51 15.63 -6.70 -15.68
CA ALA A 51 16.81 -7.13 -14.93
C ALA A 51 16.94 -6.37 -13.60
N SER A 52 16.71 -5.06 -13.60
CA SER A 52 16.81 -4.25 -12.38
C SER A 52 15.73 -4.58 -11.35
N ILE A 53 14.49 -4.82 -11.79
CA ILE A 53 13.40 -5.25 -10.91
C ILE A 53 13.71 -6.62 -10.31
N THR A 54 14.17 -7.56 -11.13
CA THR A 54 14.54 -8.90 -10.68
C THR A 54 15.66 -8.86 -9.65
N ALA A 55 16.71 -8.06 -9.89
CA ALA A 55 17.80 -7.85 -8.95
C ALA A 55 17.35 -7.15 -7.66
N ALA A 56 16.49 -6.13 -7.76
CA ALA A 56 15.95 -5.43 -6.60
C ALA A 56 15.13 -6.37 -5.70
N ILE A 57 14.29 -7.22 -6.29
CA ILE A 57 13.51 -8.23 -5.57
C ILE A 57 14.43 -9.27 -4.93
N ALA A 58 15.45 -9.75 -5.65
CA ALA A 58 16.42 -10.71 -5.11
C ALA A 58 17.22 -10.14 -3.91
N ASN A 59 17.39 -8.81 -3.85
CA ASN A 59 18.06 -8.14 -2.74
C ASN A 59 17.13 -7.83 -1.55
N VAL A 60 15.84 -8.17 -1.63
CA VAL A 60 14.93 -8.06 -0.49
C VAL A 60 15.24 -9.18 0.49
N THR A 61 15.71 -8.83 1.68
CA THR A 61 16.06 -9.80 2.71
C THR A 61 14.88 -10.09 3.64
N THR A 62 14.96 -11.22 4.34
CA THR A 62 13.96 -11.60 5.35
C THR A 62 13.84 -10.55 6.45
N GLU A 63 14.94 -9.88 6.83
CA GLU A 63 14.92 -8.82 7.85
C GLU A 63 14.11 -7.59 7.40
N MET A 64 14.16 -7.21 6.12
CA MET A 64 13.34 -6.12 5.59
C MET A 64 11.86 -6.45 5.66
N LEU A 65 11.49 -7.69 5.33
CA LEU A 65 10.12 -8.18 5.43
C LEU A 65 9.66 -8.19 6.89
N GLN A 66 10.49 -8.71 7.81
CA GLN A 66 10.18 -8.76 9.24
C GLN A 66 9.93 -7.37 9.84
N ARG A 67 10.75 -6.37 9.50
CA ARG A 67 10.52 -4.98 9.95
C ARG A 67 9.19 -4.43 9.45
N THR A 68 8.86 -4.73 8.20
CA THR A 68 7.60 -4.28 7.59
C THR A 68 6.39 -4.95 8.25
N TRP A 69 6.50 -6.23 8.59
CA TRP A 69 5.48 -6.95 9.36
C TRP A 69 5.30 -6.39 10.76
N LEU A 70 6.40 -6.06 11.46
CA LEU A 70 6.34 -5.46 12.79
C LEU A 70 5.66 -4.08 12.77
N GLU A 71 5.97 -3.25 11.78
CA GLU A 71 5.33 -1.93 11.60
C GLU A 71 3.83 -2.07 11.32
N LEU A 72 3.46 -3.06 10.49
CA LEU A 72 2.05 -3.35 10.23
C LEU A 72 1.33 -3.80 11.51
N ASP A 73 1.94 -4.71 12.28
CA ASP A 73 1.39 -5.21 13.54
C ASP A 73 1.21 -4.08 14.57
N TYR A 74 2.21 -3.20 14.71
CA TYR A 74 2.13 -2.01 15.54
C TYR A 74 0.97 -1.08 15.14
N ARG A 75 0.82 -0.81 13.85
CA ARG A 75 -0.30 0.01 13.35
C ARG A 75 -1.65 -0.66 13.57
N LEU A 76 -1.74 -1.97 13.41
CA LEU A 76 -2.96 -2.73 13.70
C LEU A 76 -3.30 -2.69 15.20
N ASP A 77 -2.30 -2.77 16.08
CA ASP A 77 -2.48 -2.63 17.52
C ASP A 77 -2.95 -1.23 17.92
N ILE A 78 -2.39 -0.17 17.34
CA ILE A 78 -2.92 1.19 17.52
C ILE A 78 -4.38 1.26 17.08
N LEU A 79 -4.71 0.75 15.90
CA LEU A 79 -6.08 0.78 15.38
C LEU A 79 -7.04 -0.01 16.29
N ARG A 80 -6.60 -1.13 16.84
CA ARG A 80 -7.36 -1.95 17.80
C ARG A 80 -7.58 -1.19 19.11
N ALA A 81 -6.52 -0.57 19.66
CA ALA A 81 -6.60 0.24 20.87
C ALA A 81 -7.51 1.46 20.68
N THR A 82 -7.41 2.13 19.53
CA THR A 82 -8.20 3.34 19.23
C THR A 82 -9.68 3.03 18.97
N LYS A 83 -9.99 1.87 18.35
CA LYS A 83 -11.37 1.38 18.25
C LYS A 83 -11.99 0.98 19.60
N GLY A 84 -11.16 0.62 20.59
CA GLY A 84 -11.61 0.37 21.97
C GLY A 84 -11.91 1.65 22.77
N ILE A 85 -11.40 2.80 22.34
CA ILE A 85 -11.60 4.10 23.02
C ILE A 85 -12.94 4.76 22.62
N HIS A 86 -13.66 4.21 21.64
CA HIS A 86 -14.94 4.75 21.16
C HIS A 86 -16.15 3.83 21.45
N MET A 87 -16.04 2.91 22.43
CA MET A 87 -17.22 2.34 23.08
C MET A 87 -17.54 3.22 24.28
N GLU A 88 -18.46 4.16 24.11
CA GLU A 88 -19.06 4.87 25.23
C GLU A 88 -19.66 3.85 26.21
N VAL A 89 -19.25 4.01 27.46
CA VAL A 89 -19.84 3.41 28.64
C VAL A 89 -21.33 3.75 28.67
N ASN A 90 -22.19 2.72 28.71
CA ASN A 90 -23.57 2.86 29.16
C ASN A 90 -23.70 2.37 30.60
#